data_AF-A0A9D4THF8-F1
#
_entry.id   AF-A0A9D4THF8-F1
#
_cell.length_a   1.000
_cell.length_b   1.000
_cell.length_c   1.000
_cell.angle_alpha   90.00
_cell.angle_beta   90.00
_cell.angle_gamma   90.00
#
_symmetry.space_group_name_H-M   'P 1'
#
loop_
_entity.id
_entity.type
_entity.pdbx_description
1 polymer ?
#
loop_
_entity_poly.entity_id
_entity_poly.type
_entity_poly.pdbx_seq_one_letter_code
_entity_poly.pdbx_strand_id
1 'polypeptide(L)'
;MRLRAALLFLAALAVTQARGADDSVVAAIVNGVNAPTDRYSWVVSLRADDGTGDWHFCMGVLVQESVVMTAASCVRDATTGKDLSAQYYLPLVRIGGYLRTTSNTASYQLRKVVKTVINPRFVTGYVDDNSNNDIALLLLDKPSTKTPIALPPFTPKPKLPLPKGSTLLTVGWGWTVANRPSEAQKLQQIRMTLLPLARCQLDWGVDVLTDRSVTPPKKYTIRTNFRTNNMLCTVETANPVRPNGGPCFGDGGSPFFLPGASAARDVVFGVNSFGPDRCGKDSYVMTDVAALRPWIDSTIDLLTRTEWTGRVWGDPNVLGFDGSRFQTTTAAGYTLTVMNSTGGPLSLVAVLGKHFNYPKLTVMRKVLFKWGAVVECGIWNDKTYVTVNGVTLLPGTTRKINGGLVRFRENKTRWSQAVVIEQPGMSIRINRVWDKRRKSFLQWFDIWVFLTARPKWPLSGVLGSTFPQLMAASVSRKVDLVGGLALPPGSSSG
;
A
#
# COMPACT_ATOMS: atom_id res chain seq x y z
N MET A 1 3.39 -15.80 -33.78
CA MET A 1 2.14 -15.23 -33.23
C MET A 1 2.12 -15.50 -31.73
N ARG A 2 2.55 -14.51 -30.92
CA ARG A 2 2.52 -14.60 -29.44
C ARG A 2 1.10 -14.27 -28.97
N LEU A 3 0.63 -14.95 -27.93
CA LEU A 3 -0.76 -14.99 -27.50
C LEU A 3 -0.83 -14.85 -25.97
N ARG A 4 -0.73 -13.63 -25.45
CA ARG A 4 -1.03 -13.36 -24.04
C ARG A 4 -2.54 -13.50 -23.80
N ALA A 5 -2.89 -14.16 -22.70
CA ALA A 5 -4.24 -14.19 -22.17
C ALA A 5 -4.44 -12.93 -21.31
N ALA A 6 -5.49 -12.16 -21.59
CA ALA A 6 -6.00 -11.17 -20.64
C ALA A 6 -6.72 -11.93 -19.51
N LEU A 7 -6.48 -11.54 -18.26
CA LEU A 7 -7.03 -12.21 -17.08
C LEU A 7 -8.54 -11.96 -16.96
N LEU A 8 -9.33 -13.01 -17.12
CA LEU A 8 -10.72 -13.08 -16.64
C LEU A 8 -10.82 -14.23 -15.66
N PHE A 9 -11.10 -13.91 -14.39
CA PHE A 9 -11.32 -14.90 -13.34
C PHE A 9 -12.71 -15.52 -13.51
N LEU A 10 -12.76 -16.82 -13.78
CA LEU A 10 -13.96 -17.66 -13.66
C LEU A 10 -13.68 -18.76 -12.64
N ALA A 11 -14.38 -18.70 -11.51
CA ALA A 11 -14.27 -19.70 -10.46
C ALA A 11 -15.13 -20.92 -10.79
N ALA A 12 -14.54 -22.12 -10.67
CA ALA A 12 -15.26 -23.39 -10.76
C ALA A 12 -14.86 -24.28 -9.55
N LEU A 13 -15.85 -24.74 -8.79
CA LEU A 13 -15.65 -25.73 -7.72
C LEU A 13 -15.64 -27.15 -8.31
N ALA A 14 -14.79 -28.03 -7.78
CA ALA A 14 -14.89 -29.48 -7.97
C ALA A 14 -14.35 -30.27 -6.77
N VAL A 15 -14.89 -31.47 -6.58
CA VAL A 15 -14.85 -32.32 -5.37
C VAL A 15 -14.94 -33.79 -5.88
N THR A 16 -14.27 -34.83 -5.37
CA THR A 16 -13.73 -35.16 -4.03
C THR A 16 -12.48 -36.08 -4.11
N GLN A 17 -11.85 -36.33 -2.95
CA GLN A 17 -11.12 -37.56 -2.56
C GLN A 17 -9.68 -37.80 -3.06
N ALA A 18 -8.95 -38.58 -2.24
CA ALA A 18 -7.50 -38.77 -2.29
C ALA A 18 -7.11 -40.26 -2.18
N ARG A 19 -5.95 -40.63 -2.74
CA ARG A 19 -5.19 -41.85 -2.37
C ARG A 19 -3.79 -41.87 -3.00
N GLY A 20 -2.82 -42.44 -2.28
CA GLY A 20 -1.54 -42.91 -2.82
C GLY A 20 -0.43 -41.86 -2.90
N ALA A 21 0.70 -42.14 -2.26
CA ALA A 21 1.93 -41.37 -2.39
C ALA A 21 2.86 -42.00 -3.43
N ASP A 22 3.59 -41.17 -4.16
CA ASP A 22 4.90 -41.53 -4.73
C ASP A 22 5.79 -40.27 -4.74
N ASP A 23 7.08 -40.45 -4.42
CA ASP A 23 8.00 -39.37 -4.06
C ASP A 23 8.83 -38.95 -5.29
N SER A 24 8.24 -38.11 -6.15
CA SER A 24 8.90 -37.60 -7.36
C SER A 24 8.93 -36.08 -7.43
N VAL A 25 10.10 -35.56 -7.83
CA VAL A 25 10.49 -34.15 -7.74
C VAL A 25 9.68 -33.27 -8.70
N VAL A 26 9.01 -32.25 -8.16
CA VAL A 26 8.34 -31.19 -8.95
C VAL A 26 8.57 -29.82 -8.29
N ALA A 27 9.16 -28.87 -9.03
CA ALA A 27 9.69 -27.59 -8.52
C ALA A 27 8.98 -26.35 -9.10
N ALA A 28 8.49 -25.45 -8.25
CA ALA A 28 8.03 -24.09 -8.58
C ALA A 28 9.20 -23.20 -8.96
N ILE A 29 8.91 -22.14 -9.72
CA ILE A 29 9.79 -21.72 -10.80
C ILE A 29 10.03 -22.94 -11.71
N VAL A 30 9.64 -22.87 -12.98
CA VAL A 30 9.80 -24.03 -13.87
C VAL A 30 11.27 -24.47 -13.84
N ASN A 31 11.52 -25.75 -13.59
CA ASN A 31 12.86 -26.34 -13.39
C ASN A 31 13.77 -25.66 -12.34
N GLY A 32 13.18 -25.04 -11.32
CA GLY A 32 13.87 -24.58 -10.12
C GLY A 32 14.36 -25.73 -9.22
N VAL A 33 14.95 -25.37 -8.09
CA VAL A 33 15.30 -26.31 -7.00
C VAL A 33 14.76 -25.79 -5.67
N ASN A 34 14.57 -26.69 -4.69
CA ASN A 34 14.14 -26.29 -3.34
C ASN A 34 15.09 -25.20 -2.79
N ALA A 35 14.52 -24.11 -2.30
CA ALA A 35 15.29 -23.12 -1.54
C ALA A 35 15.80 -23.75 -0.23
N PRO A 36 16.94 -23.30 0.31
CA PRO A 36 17.34 -23.69 1.66
C PRO A 36 16.30 -23.18 2.67
N THR A 37 15.96 -24.03 3.65
CA THR A 37 15.07 -23.66 4.77
C THR A 37 15.63 -22.46 5.52
N ASP A 38 14.75 -21.55 5.94
CA ASP A 38 15.04 -20.34 6.73
C ASP A 38 16.04 -19.33 6.14
N ARG A 39 16.54 -19.55 4.92
CA ARG A 39 17.54 -18.67 4.29
C ARG A 39 16.97 -17.32 3.81
N TYR A 40 15.71 -17.27 3.38
CA TYR A 40 15.13 -16.08 2.74
C TYR A 40 14.00 -15.45 3.58
N SER A 41 14.37 -14.92 4.75
CA SER A 41 13.43 -14.31 5.71
C SER A 41 12.63 -13.13 5.15
N TRP A 42 13.15 -12.45 4.13
CA TRP A 42 12.52 -11.30 3.48
C TRP A 42 11.47 -11.67 2.42
N VAL A 43 11.29 -12.95 2.06
CA VAL A 43 10.31 -13.36 1.04
C VAL A 43 8.89 -13.08 1.51
N VAL A 44 8.04 -12.57 0.63
CA VAL A 44 6.64 -12.28 0.94
C VAL A 44 5.71 -12.96 -0.06
N SER A 45 4.69 -13.64 0.46
CA SER A 45 3.52 -14.10 -0.29
C SER A 45 2.36 -13.11 -0.03
N LEU A 46 1.88 -12.43 -1.08
CA LEU A 46 0.64 -11.66 -1.04
C LEU A 46 -0.54 -12.61 -1.24
N ARG A 47 -1.59 -12.41 -0.44
CA ARG A 47 -2.75 -13.28 -0.32
C ARG A 47 -4.02 -12.45 -0.22
N ALA A 48 -5.06 -12.90 -0.91
CA ALA A 48 -6.40 -12.31 -0.84
C ALA A 48 -7.36 -13.17 0.02
N ASP A 49 -6.82 -14.15 0.75
CA ASP A 49 -7.51 -14.95 1.77
C ASP A 49 -7.18 -14.45 3.19
N ASP A 50 -7.59 -15.22 4.21
CA ASP A 50 -7.31 -14.94 5.62
C ASP A 50 -5.86 -15.23 6.08
N GLY A 51 -5.00 -15.67 5.16
CA GLY A 51 -3.60 -16.04 5.43
C GLY A 51 -3.37 -17.48 5.88
N THR A 52 -4.44 -18.25 6.04
CA THR A 52 -4.40 -19.67 6.46
C THR A 52 -4.73 -20.62 5.31
N GLY A 53 -5.50 -20.15 4.32
CA GLY A 53 -5.81 -20.87 3.08
C GLY A 53 -4.62 -21.03 2.13
N ASP A 54 -4.89 -21.49 0.92
CA ASP A 54 -3.87 -21.76 -0.11
C ASP A 54 -3.63 -20.57 -1.08
N TRP A 55 -4.37 -19.47 -0.94
CA TRP A 55 -4.48 -18.49 -2.01
C TRP A 55 -3.32 -17.47 -2.02
N HIS A 56 -2.38 -17.71 -2.92
CA HIS A 56 -1.26 -16.82 -3.22
C HIS A 56 -1.39 -16.31 -4.66
N PHE A 57 -1.44 -14.99 -4.85
CA PHE A 57 -1.64 -14.39 -6.18
C PHE A 57 -0.41 -13.65 -6.72
N CYS A 58 0.42 -13.10 -5.83
CA CYS A 58 1.67 -12.43 -6.16
C CYS A 58 2.67 -12.55 -5.00
N MET A 59 3.94 -12.37 -5.32
CA MET A 59 5.06 -12.25 -4.39
C MET A 59 5.44 -10.80 -4.10
N GLY A 60 6.26 -10.63 -3.07
CA GLY A 60 6.96 -9.39 -2.78
C GLY A 60 8.20 -9.66 -1.93
N VAL A 61 8.84 -8.59 -1.50
CA VAL A 61 10.07 -8.63 -0.69
C VAL A 61 10.05 -7.57 0.41
N LEU A 62 10.39 -7.96 1.63
CA LEU A 62 10.54 -7.05 2.76
C LEU A 62 11.81 -6.20 2.59
N VAL A 63 11.66 -4.90 2.36
CA VAL A 63 12.76 -3.95 2.14
C VAL A 63 13.05 -3.07 3.37
N GLN A 64 12.10 -3.01 4.30
CA GLN A 64 12.27 -2.46 5.65
C GLN A 64 11.27 -3.17 6.57
N GLU A 65 11.46 -3.14 7.89
CA GLU A 65 10.60 -3.86 8.85
C GLU A 65 9.09 -3.66 8.63
N SER A 66 8.67 -2.46 8.21
CA SER A 66 7.26 -2.13 7.93
C SER A 66 6.92 -1.97 6.44
N VAL A 67 7.85 -2.24 5.51
CA VAL A 67 7.63 -1.97 4.07
C VAL A 67 7.98 -3.18 3.21
N VAL A 68 7.01 -3.60 2.40
CA VAL A 68 7.17 -4.63 1.37
C VAL A 68 7.15 -3.99 -0.01
N MET A 69 8.04 -4.43 -0.89
CA MET A 69 8.12 -4.05 -2.29
C MET A 69 7.56 -5.17 -3.16
N THR A 70 6.78 -4.82 -4.19
CA THR A 70 6.14 -5.75 -5.14
C THR A 70 6.01 -5.07 -6.51
N ALA A 71 5.56 -5.80 -7.53
CA ALA A 71 5.13 -5.20 -8.80
C ALA A 71 3.83 -4.39 -8.60
N ALA A 72 3.67 -3.31 -9.35
CA ALA A 72 2.42 -2.54 -9.39
C ALA A 72 1.28 -3.34 -10.06
N SER A 73 1.61 -4.17 -11.05
CA SER A 73 0.71 -5.11 -11.73
C SER A 73 0.03 -6.12 -10.78
N CYS A 74 0.60 -6.35 -9.59
CA CYS A 74 -0.02 -7.16 -8.53
C CYS A 74 -1.13 -6.44 -7.76
N VAL A 75 -1.23 -5.12 -7.84
CA VAL A 75 -2.20 -4.29 -7.09
C VAL A 75 -3.05 -3.40 -7.99
N ARG A 76 -2.67 -3.23 -9.26
CA ARG A 76 -3.36 -2.44 -10.29
C ARG A 76 -3.35 -3.19 -11.61
N ASP A 77 -4.48 -3.21 -12.28
CA ASP A 77 -4.63 -3.83 -13.59
C ASP A 77 -3.79 -3.07 -14.64
N ALA A 78 -2.79 -3.76 -15.20
CA ALA A 78 -1.84 -3.18 -16.15
C ALA A 78 -2.44 -2.81 -17.52
N THR A 79 -3.70 -3.17 -17.79
CA THR A 79 -4.39 -2.88 -19.06
C THR A 79 -5.29 -1.67 -18.94
N THR A 80 -6.03 -1.55 -17.84
CA THR A 80 -7.05 -0.52 -17.60
C THR A 80 -6.54 0.61 -16.72
N GLY A 81 -5.40 0.43 -16.05
CA GLY A 81 -4.84 1.38 -15.07
C GLY A 81 -5.63 1.49 -13.77
N LYS A 82 -6.65 0.65 -13.57
CA LYS A 82 -7.51 0.65 -12.38
C LYS A 82 -6.90 -0.18 -11.26
N ASP A 83 -6.99 0.32 -10.04
CA ASP A 83 -6.65 -0.46 -8.84
C ASP A 83 -7.52 -1.72 -8.77
N LEU A 84 -6.92 -2.84 -8.34
CA LEU A 84 -7.66 -4.10 -8.15
C LEU A 84 -8.65 -3.98 -6.97
N SER A 85 -9.54 -4.96 -6.82
CA SER A 85 -10.48 -4.95 -5.70
C SER A 85 -9.75 -4.96 -4.35
N ALA A 86 -10.41 -4.48 -3.29
CA ALA A 86 -9.77 -4.13 -2.02
C ALA A 86 -8.90 -5.26 -1.41
N GLN A 87 -9.30 -6.52 -1.57
CA GLN A 87 -8.56 -7.71 -1.12
C GLN A 87 -7.22 -7.95 -1.82
N TYR A 88 -7.05 -7.43 -3.05
CA TYR A 88 -5.81 -7.48 -3.81
C TYR A 88 -5.01 -6.18 -3.68
N TYR A 89 -5.69 -5.02 -3.57
CA TYR A 89 -5.04 -3.71 -3.38
C TYR A 89 -4.46 -3.52 -1.97
N LEU A 90 -5.09 -4.08 -0.94
CA LEU A 90 -4.62 -4.12 0.45
C LEU A 90 -4.57 -5.57 0.95
N PRO A 91 -3.68 -6.41 0.41
CA PRO A 91 -3.66 -7.83 0.69
C PRO A 91 -3.19 -8.13 2.11
N LEU A 92 -3.47 -9.35 2.57
CA LEU A 92 -2.71 -9.91 3.69
C LEU A 92 -1.39 -10.45 3.14
N VAL A 93 -0.31 -10.30 3.91
CA VAL A 93 1.01 -10.78 3.50
C VAL A 93 1.62 -11.75 4.51
N ARG A 94 2.24 -12.82 3.98
CA ARG A 94 2.95 -13.87 4.73
C ARG A 94 4.46 -13.71 4.50
N ILE A 95 5.19 -13.28 5.53
CA ILE A 95 6.60 -12.88 5.46
C ILE A 95 7.50 -13.99 6.02
N GLY A 96 8.53 -14.36 5.25
CA GLY A 96 9.56 -15.31 5.64
C GLY A 96 9.09 -16.77 5.75
N GLY A 97 7.99 -17.13 5.08
CA GLY A 97 7.51 -18.51 5.02
C GLY A 97 8.37 -19.38 4.09
N TYR A 98 8.34 -20.70 4.32
CA TYR A 98 8.99 -21.69 3.47
C TYR A 98 7.96 -22.59 2.77
N LEU A 99 7.01 -23.16 3.52
CA LEU A 99 5.92 -23.94 2.96
C LEU A 99 4.74 -23.04 2.58
N ARG A 100 4.21 -23.22 1.37
CA ARG A 100 3.14 -22.40 0.77
C ARG A 100 1.82 -22.44 1.53
N THR A 101 1.46 -23.62 2.06
CA THR A 101 0.29 -23.84 2.94
C THR A 101 0.71 -24.15 4.38
N THR A 102 1.26 -25.34 4.63
CA THR A 102 1.45 -25.98 5.93
C THR A 102 2.69 -25.53 6.72
N SER A 103 3.15 -24.29 6.54
CA SER A 103 4.20 -23.74 7.41
C SER A 103 3.71 -23.71 8.85
N ASN A 104 4.56 -24.10 9.81
CA ASN A 104 4.33 -23.83 11.23
C ASN A 104 4.15 -22.31 11.43
N THR A 105 3.15 -21.88 12.20
CA THR A 105 2.84 -20.45 12.44
C THR A 105 4.02 -19.67 13.05
N ALA A 106 4.95 -20.34 13.73
CA ALA A 106 6.19 -19.74 14.22
C ALA A 106 7.22 -19.41 13.12
N SER A 107 7.16 -20.07 11.95
CA SER A 107 8.18 -19.89 10.90
C SER A 107 7.94 -18.68 10.00
N TYR A 108 6.76 -18.07 10.02
CA TYR A 108 6.41 -16.89 9.21
C TYR A 108 5.70 -15.82 10.02
N GLN A 109 5.46 -14.66 9.41
CA GLN A 109 4.68 -13.60 10.02
C GLN A 109 3.57 -13.12 9.08
N LEU A 110 2.32 -13.15 9.58
CA LEU A 110 1.22 -12.46 8.92
C LEU A 110 1.25 -10.97 9.27
N ARG A 111 1.03 -10.14 8.26
CA ARG A 111 0.87 -8.68 8.37
C ARG A 111 -0.23 -8.24 7.41
N LYS A 112 -1.00 -7.23 7.82
CA LYS A 112 -2.01 -6.58 6.98
C LYS A 112 -1.37 -5.42 6.26
N VAL A 113 -1.68 -5.21 4.98
CA VAL A 113 -1.30 -3.97 4.29
C VAL A 113 -2.28 -2.87 4.68
N VAL A 114 -1.77 -1.78 5.26
CA VAL A 114 -2.56 -0.59 5.65
C VAL A 114 -2.59 0.48 4.56
N LYS A 115 -1.57 0.51 3.67
CA LYS A 115 -1.46 1.48 2.58
C LYS A 115 -0.62 0.90 1.44
N THR A 116 -1.06 1.14 0.21
CA THR A 116 -0.35 0.79 -1.02
C THR A 116 0.02 2.08 -1.75
N VAL A 117 1.26 2.18 -2.21
CA VAL A 117 1.76 3.30 -3.04
C VAL A 117 2.38 2.71 -4.30
N ILE A 118 1.63 2.81 -5.40
CA ILE A 118 2.08 2.45 -6.74
C ILE A 118 2.93 3.60 -7.30
N ASN A 119 3.98 3.28 -8.06
CA ASN A 119 4.77 4.29 -8.75
C ASN A 119 3.88 5.12 -9.68
N PRO A 120 3.84 6.46 -9.55
CA PRO A 120 2.96 7.31 -10.36
C PRO A 120 3.37 7.35 -11.85
N ARG A 121 4.51 6.76 -12.21
CA ARG A 121 4.97 6.58 -13.60
C ARG A 121 4.77 5.14 -14.12
N PHE A 122 4.06 4.27 -13.38
CA PHE A 122 3.70 2.95 -13.88
C PHE A 122 2.85 3.09 -15.15
N VAL A 123 3.39 2.62 -16.29
CA VAL A 123 2.73 2.75 -17.59
C VAL A 123 1.78 1.58 -17.79
N THR A 124 0.51 1.88 -18.07
CA THR A 124 -0.56 0.89 -18.23
C THR A 124 -1.32 1.10 -19.54
N GLY A 125 -1.86 0.01 -20.09
CA GLY A 125 -2.67 0.01 -21.30
C GLY A 125 -1.86 -0.22 -22.57
N TYR A 126 -2.50 -0.03 -23.71
CA TYR A 126 -1.95 -0.38 -25.02
C TYR A 126 -1.10 0.74 -25.63
N VAL A 127 -0.08 1.18 -24.89
CA VAL A 127 0.83 2.28 -25.26
C VAL A 127 2.30 1.86 -25.20
N ASP A 128 3.18 2.60 -25.87
CA ASP A 128 4.63 2.37 -25.86
C ASP A 128 5.22 2.44 -24.43
N ASP A 129 6.27 1.65 -24.18
CA ASP A 129 6.86 1.37 -22.85
C ASP A 129 5.81 0.88 -21.81
N ASN A 130 4.77 0.14 -22.22
CA ASN A 130 3.85 -0.56 -21.31
C ASN A 130 4.61 -1.39 -20.26
N SER A 131 4.09 -1.38 -19.02
CA SER A 131 4.70 -1.97 -17.82
C SER A 131 6.05 -1.37 -17.40
N ASN A 132 6.48 -0.24 -17.98
CA ASN A 132 7.59 0.53 -17.42
C ASN A 132 7.23 1.07 -16.03
N ASN A 133 8.19 1.05 -15.11
CA ASN A 133 8.03 1.40 -13.69
C ASN A 133 7.01 0.53 -12.95
N ASP A 134 6.91 -0.76 -13.29
CA ASP A 134 6.04 -1.74 -12.61
C ASP A 134 6.54 -2.07 -11.21
N ILE A 135 6.23 -1.19 -10.25
CA ILE A 135 6.64 -1.30 -8.84
C ILE A 135 5.67 -0.58 -7.90
N ALA A 136 5.41 -1.20 -6.76
CA ALA A 136 4.63 -0.64 -5.67
C ALA A 136 5.27 -0.95 -4.30
N LEU A 137 5.00 -0.08 -3.33
CA LEU A 137 5.41 -0.23 -1.93
C LEU A 137 4.17 -0.36 -1.04
N LEU A 138 4.19 -1.37 -0.18
CA LEU A 138 3.10 -1.75 0.71
C LEU A 138 3.55 -1.50 2.16
N LEU A 139 2.83 -0.63 2.87
CA LEU A 139 3.03 -0.39 4.30
C LEU A 139 2.27 -1.44 5.10
N LEU A 140 3.00 -2.18 5.95
CA LEU A 140 2.47 -3.21 6.85
C LEU A 140 1.78 -2.58 8.07
N ASP A 141 0.90 -3.31 8.76
CA ASP A 141 0.18 -2.88 9.97
C ASP A 141 1.08 -2.67 11.20
N LYS A 142 2.18 -3.41 11.27
CA LYS A 142 3.21 -3.31 12.31
C LYS A 142 4.55 -3.87 11.79
N PRO A 143 5.69 -3.49 12.38
CA PRO A 143 6.99 -4.04 12.02
C PRO A 143 7.02 -5.57 12.01
N SER A 144 7.70 -6.15 11.02
CA SER A 144 8.13 -7.55 11.01
C SER A 144 9.44 -7.69 11.77
N THR A 145 9.61 -8.81 12.46
CA THR A 145 10.92 -9.18 13.06
C THR A 145 11.75 -10.04 12.11
N LYS A 146 11.30 -10.24 10.87
CA LYS A 146 12.09 -10.88 9.82
C LYS A 146 13.06 -9.87 9.24
N THR A 147 14.27 -10.33 8.92
CA THR A 147 15.33 -9.50 8.35
C THR A 147 14.95 -9.01 6.94
N PRO A 148 14.90 -7.69 6.68
CA PRO A 148 14.71 -7.15 5.33
C PRO A 148 15.91 -7.41 4.42
N ILE A 149 15.68 -7.38 3.11
CA ILE A 149 16.75 -7.38 2.10
C ILE A 149 17.40 -5.99 1.97
N ALA A 150 18.66 -5.92 1.53
CA ALA A 150 19.29 -4.64 1.21
C ALA A 150 18.88 -4.14 -0.20
N LEU A 151 18.85 -2.82 -0.37
CA LEU A 151 18.58 -2.16 -1.65
C LEU A 151 19.88 -1.71 -2.35
N PRO A 152 20.00 -1.88 -3.68
CA PRO A 152 21.21 -1.58 -4.47
C PRO A 152 21.42 -0.08 -4.67
N PRO A 153 22.67 0.42 -4.79
CA PRO A 153 22.93 1.84 -5.01
C PRO A 153 22.26 2.37 -6.28
N PHE A 154 21.83 3.64 -6.27
CA PHE A 154 21.20 4.27 -7.43
C PHE A 154 22.08 4.14 -8.68
N THR A 155 21.50 3.61 -9.75
CA THR A 155 22.16 3.49 -11.05
C THR A 155 21.23 3.98 -12.15
N PRO A 156 21.50 5.15 -12.77
CA PRO A 156 20.66 5.65 -13.86
C PRO A 156 20.87 4.87 -15.15
N LYS A 157 19.79 4.68 -15.91
CA LYS A 157 19.85 4.19 -17.29
C LYS A 157 20.67 5.13 -18.18
N PRO A 158 21.38 4.61 -19.21
CA PRO A 158 21.40 3.22 -19.68
C PRO A 158 22.46 2.34 -18.99
N LYS A 159 23.03 2.75 -17.85
CA LYS A 159 23.99 1.91 -17.11
C LYS A 159 23.24 0.73 -16.46
N LEU A 160 23.81 -0.47 -16.53
CA LEU A 160 23.32 -1.62 -15.77
C LEU A 160 23.80 -1.52 -14.31
N PRO A 161 22.97 -1.91 -13.32
CA PRO A 161 23.36 -1.85 -11.90
C PRO A 161 24.33 -2.97 -11.48
N LEU A 162 24.53 -3.96 -12.35
CA LEU A 162 25.53 -5.02 -12.22
C LEU A 162 26.22 -5.23 -13.59
N PRO A 163 27.42 -5.85 -13.62
CA PRO A 163 28.03 -6.31 -14.87
C PRO A 163 27.07 -7.18 -15.69
N LYS A 164 27.07 -7.01 -17.02
CA LYS A 164 26.35 -7.90 -17.95
C LYS A 164 26.78 -9.35 -17.71
N GLY A 165 25.83 -10.29 -17.73
CA GLY A 165 26.11 -11.70 -17.43
C GLY A 165 26.18 -12.05 -15.94
N SER A 166 25.96 -11.11 -15.02
CA SER A 166 25.86 -11.42 -13.58
C SER A 166 24.72 -12.38 -13.29
N THR A 167 24.99 -13.41 -12.49
CA THR A 167 23.97 -14.37 -12.04
C THR A 167 23.23 -13.82 -10.82
N LEU A 168 21.92 -13.68 -10.95
CA LEU A 168 20.98 -13.40 -9.88
C LEU A 168 20.27 -14.70 -9.47
N LEU A 169 19.70 -14.72 -8.27
CA LEU A 169 18.67 -15.66 -7.89
C LEU A 169 17.31 -14.98 -8.00
N THR A 170 16.28 -15.76 -8.34
CA THR A 170 14.88 -15.45 -8.00
C THR A 170 14.28 -16.64 -7.26
N VAL A 171 13.26 -16.39 -6.45
CA VAL A 171 12.63 -17.35 -5.55
C VAL A 171 11.11 -17.29 -5.70
N GLY A 172 10.42 -18.43 -5.52
CA GLY A 172 8.98 -18.45 -5.65
C GLY A 172 8.27 -19.77 -5.37
N TRP A 173 6.94 -19.70 -5.54
CA TRP A 173 5.96 -20.74 -5.28
C TRP A 173 4.95 -20.92 -6.41
N GLY A 174 5.06 -20.13 -7.48
CA GLY A 174 4.21 -20.17 -8.65
C GLY A 174 4.29 -21.49 -9.41
N TRP A 175 3.63 -21.54 -10.57
CA TRP A 175 3.44 -22.83 -11.26
C TRP A 175 4.77 -23.49 -11.65
N THR A 176 4.94 -24.73 -11.15
CA THR A 176 6.03 -25.65 -11.49
C THR A 176 6.03 -26.07 -12.96
N VAL A 177 4.86 -26.07 -13.60
CA VAL A 177 4.66 -26.52 -14.98
C VAL A 177 3.96 -25.42 -15.79
N ALA A 178 4.60 -25.00 -16.88
CA ALA A 178 4.22 -23.84 -17.71
C ALA A 178 2.79 -23.83 -18.31
N ASN A 179 2.02 -24.93 -18.22
CA ASN A 179 0.67 -25.03 -18.80
C ASN A 179 -0.37 -25.65 -17.84
N ARG A 180 -0.11 -25.80 -16.53
CA ARG A 180 -1.14 -26.28 -15.57
C ARG A 180 -0.95 -25.69 -14.17
N PRO A 181 -2.03 -25.41 -13.41
CA PRO A 181 -1.96 -25.12 -11.99
C PRO A 181 -1.17 -26.19 -11.26
N SER A 182 -0.08 -25.78 -10.63
CA SER A 182 0.92 -26.70 -10.09
C SER A 182 1.88 -25.93 -9.18
N GLU A 183 1.35 -25.24 -8.19
CA GLU A 183 2.10 -24.37 -7.28
C GLU A 183 2.87 -25.24 -6.26
N ALA A 184 4.19 -25.02 -6.11
CA ALA A 184 4.97 -25.91 -5.24
C ALA A 184 4.69 -25.68 -3.76
N GLN A 185 4.73 -26.77 -3.01
CA GLN A 185 4.55 -26.70 -1.57
C GLN A 185 5.74 -26.09 -0.84
N LYS A 186 6.97 -26.30 -1.31
CA LYS A 186 8.21 -25.73 -0.75
C LYS A 186 8.61 -24.50 -1.57
N LEU A 187 9.16 -23.46 -0.93
CA LEU A 187 9.79 -22.33 -1.62
C LEU A 187 10.93 -22.85 -2.50
N GLN A 188 11.06 -22.30 -3.69
CA GLN A 188 12.07 -22.70 -4.67
C GLN A 188 12.94 -21.52 -5.07
N GLN A 189 14.03 -21.83 -5.78
CA GLN A 189 14.96 -20.86 -6.33
C GLN A 189 15.47 -21.30 -7.71
N ILE A 190 15.81 -20.33 -8.56
CA ILE A 190 16.56 -20.58 -9.81
C ILE A 190 17.60 -19.48 -10.03
N ARG A 191 18.65 -19.82 -10.79
CA ARG A 191 19.69 -18.88 -11.24
C ARG A 191 19.28 -18.24 -12.58
N MET A 192 19.30 -16.92 -12.62
CA MET A 192 18.90 -16.09 -13.75
C MET A 192 20.03 -15.13 -14.11
N THR A 193 20.49 -15.16 -15.36
CA THR A 193 21.61 -14.36 -15.87
C THR A 193 21.12 -13.02 -16.39
N LEU A 194 21.66 -11.90 -15.87
CA LEU A 194 21.34 -10.55 -16.31
C LEU A 194 21.79 -10.28 -17.76
N LEU A 195 20.84 -9.96 -18.63
CA LEU A 195 21.08 -9.71 -20.04
C LEU A 195 21.54 -8.26 -20.33
N PRO A 196 22.36 -8.02 -21.36
CA PRO A 196 22.62 -6.67 -21.87
C PRO A 196 21.33 -6.00 -22.36
N LEU A 197 21.20 -4.67 -22.19
CA LEU A 197 20.04 -3.91 -22.68
C LEU A 197 19.80 -4.05 -24.19
N ALA A 198 20.86 -4.25 -24.98
CA ALA A 198 20.72 -4.54 -26.41
C ALA A 198 20.03 -5.90 -26.68
N ARG A 199 20.22 -6.90 -25.81
CA ARG A 199 19.52 -8.18 -25.92
C ARG A 199 18.07 -8.07 -25.45
N CYS A 200 17.80 -7.34 -24.37
CA CYS A 200 16.44 -6.94 -24.00
C CYS A 200 15.69 -6.29 -25.17
N GLN A 201 16.35 -5.35 -25.87
CA GLN A 201 15.76 -4.65 -27.01
C GLN A 201 15.43 -5.59 -28.19
N LEU A 202 16.18 -6.69 -28.36
CA LEU A 202 15.90 -7.71 -29.38
C LEU A 202 14.77 -8.66 -28.95
N ASP A 203 14.76 -9.09 -27.69
CA ASP A 203 13.76 -10.05 -27.17
C ASP A 203 12.37 -9.40 -26.94
N TRP A 204 12.36 -8.12 -26.53
CA TRP A 204 11.19 -7.42 -25.96
C TRP A 204 10.95 -5.99 -26.49
N GLY A 205 11.76 -5.51 -27.45
CA GLY A 205 11.67 -4.12 -27.94
C GLY A 205 10.44 -3.82 -28.81
N VAL A 206 9.79 -4.85 -29.35
CA VAL A 206 8.51 -4.75 -30.05
C VAL A 206 7.64 -5.94 -29.63
N ASP A 207 6.46 -5.67 -29.09
CA ASP A 207 5.44 -6.68 -28.73
C ASP A 207 4.11 -6.37 -29.45
N VAL A 208 3.22 -7.37 -29.55
CA VAL A 208 1.88 -7.21 -30.13
C VAL A 208 0.83 -7.68 -29.14
N LEU A 209 0.24 -6.73 -28.43
CA LEU A 209 -0.85 -6.99 -27.48
C LEU A 209 -2.19 -7.07 -28.22
N THR A 210 -3.10 -7.88 -27.70
CA THR A 210 -4.46 -8.03 -28.25
C THR A 210 -5.49 -7.74 -27.17
N ASP A 211 -6.25 -6.66 -27.36
CA ASP A 211 -7.41 -6.33 -26.56
C ASP A 211 -8.58 -7.24 -26.94
N ARG A 212 -9.02 -8.05 -26.00
CA ARG A 212 -10.16 -8.97 -26.13
C ARG A 212 -11.41 -8.49 -25.40
N SER A 213 -11.36 -7.32 -24.75
CA SER A 213 -12.53 -6.71 -24.11
C SER A 213 -13.48 -6.06 -25.13
N VAL A 214 -12.97 -5.80 -26.35
CA VAL A 214 -13.71 -5.27 -27.49
C VAL A 214 -13.95 -6.35 -28.55
N THR A 215 -15.06 -6.24 -29.26
CA THR A 215 -15.43 -7.14 -30.38
C THR A 215 -15.56 -6.31 -31.66
N PRO A 216 -14.79 -6.61 -32.73
CA PRO A 216 -13.75 -7.63 -32.81
C PRO A 216 -12.50 -7.28 -31.96
N PRO A 217 -11.71 -8.28 -31.52
CA PRO A 217 -10.49 -8.03 -30.75
C PRO A 217 -9.48 -7.15 -31.50
N LYS A 218 -8.96 -6.13 -30.81
CA LYS A 218 -8.09 -5.11 -31.41
C LYS A 218 -6.62 -5.36 -31.07
N LYS A 219 -5.74 -5.31 -32.07
CA LYS A 219 -4.29 -5.50 -31.89
C LYS A 219 -3.57 -4.15 -31.80
N TYR A 220 -2.54 -4.10 -30.96
CA TYR A 220 -1.69 -2.95 -30.74
C TYR A 220 -0.23 -3.38 -30.81
N THR A 221 0.57 -2.69 -31.63
CA THR A 221 2.03 -2.86 -31.64
C THR A 221 2.61 -1.94 -30.58
N ILE A 222 3.26 -2.51 -29.58
CA ILE A 222 3.90 -1.79 -28.47
C ILE A 222 5.40 -1.76 -28.72
N ARG A 223 6.00 -0.57 -28.61
CA ARG A 223 7.45 -0.38 -28.71
C ARG A 223 8.00 -0.06 -27.32
N THR A 224 9.11 -0.69 -26.98
CA THR A 224 9.72 -0.60 -25.65
C THR A 224 11.18 -0.24 -25.82
N ASN A 225 11.69 0.76 -25.09
CA ASN A 225 13.08 1.20 -25.21
C ASN A 225 13.88 0.92 -23.93
N PHE A 226 14.61 -0.19 -23.91
CA PHE A 226 15.38 -0.63 -22.74
C PHE A 226 16.58 0.26 -22.38
N ARG A 227 16.92 1.26 -23.21
CA ARG A 227 17.93 2.28 -22.87
C ARG A 227 17.36 3.44 -22.05
N THR A 228 16.04 3.67 -22.10
CA THR A 228 15.37 4.83 -21.48
C THR A 228 14.29 4.45 -20.47
N ASN A 229 13.69 3.25 -20.60
CA ASN A 229 12.78 2.71 -19.60
C ASN A 229 13.53 2.18 -18.38
N ASN A 230 12.82 1.91 -17.28
CA ASN A 230 13.39 1.41 -16.03
C ASN A 230 13.22 -0.10 -15.87
N MET A 231 13.42 -0.86 -16.95
CA MET A 231 13.29 -2.33 -16.96
C MET A 231 14.62 -3.03 -17.27
N LEU A 232 14.76 -4.28 -16.85
CA LEU A 232 15.90 -5.17 -17.10
C LEU A 232 15.37 -6.54 -17.55
N CYS A 233 16.23 -7.37 -18.14
CA CYS A 233 15.86 -8.74 -18.48
C CYS A 233 16.88 -9.76 -17.99
N THR A 234 16.41 -10.98 -17.75
CA THR A 234 17.24 -12.14 -17.43
C THR A 234 16.84 -13.34 -18.26
N VAL A 235 17.73 -14.31 -18.39
CA VAL A 235 17.42 -15.65 -18.92
C VAL A 235 17.89 -16.71 -17.92
N GLU A 236 17.34 -17.91 -17.98
CA GLU A 236 17.82 -19.04 -17.19
C GLU A 236 19.35 -19.23 -17.35
N THR A 237 20.07 -19.34 -16.24
CA THR A 237 21.55 -19.49 -16.27
C THR A 237 21.99 -20.86 -16.73
N ALA A 238 21.24 -21.92 -16.44
CA ALA A 238 21.61 -23.29 -16.80
C ALA A 238 21.42 -23.60 -18.30
N ASN A 239 20.45 -22.95 -18.95
CA ASN A 239 20.15 -23.15 -20.37
C ASN A 239 19.80 -21.83 -21.09
N PRO A 240 20.74 -20.89 -21.26
CA PRO A 240 20.46 -19.55 -21.77
C PRO A 240 20.09 -19.50 -23.27
N VAL A 241 20.27 -20.60 -24.01
CA VAL A 241 19.98 -20.69 -25.46
C VAL A 241 18.59 -21.27 -25.73
N ARG A 242 18.16 -22.24 -24.92
CA ARG A 242 16.83 -22.86 -25.00
C ARG A 242 16.27 -22.98 -23.59
N PRO A 243 16.00 -21.84 -22.92
CA PRO A 243 15.56 -21.87 -21.54
C PRO A 243 14.32 -22.76 -21.42
N ASN A 244 14.26 -23.44 -20.29
CA ASN A 244 13.13 -24.24 -19.87
C ASN A 244 12.68 -23.88 -18.45
N GLY A 245 13.39 -22.97 -17.77
CA GLY A 245 13.08 -22.51 -16.41
C GLY A 245 12.96 -21.00 -16.22
N GLY A 246 12.31 -20.63 -15.11
CA GLY A 246 12.06 -19.23 -14.73
C GLY A 246 10.69 -19.00 -14.07
N PRO A 247 10.42 -17.76 -13.58
CA PRO A 247 9.17 -17.40 -12.91
C PRO A 247 7.90 -17.81 -13.67
N CYS A 248 6.80 -18.06 -12.97
CA CYS A 248 5.52 -18.39 -13.59
C CYS A 248 4.34 -17.75 -12.86
N PHE A 249 3.11 -18.16 -13.18
CA PHE A 249 1.89 -17.67 -12.53
C PHE A 249 1.99 -17.81 -11.00
N GLY A 250 1.77 -16.71 -10.27
CA GLY A 250 2.01 -16.59 -8.82
C GLY A 250 3.31 -15.85 -8.46
N ASP A 251 4.36 -15.93 -9.28
CA ASP A 251 5.67 -15.33 -9.00
C ASP A 251 5.79 -13.85 -9.41
N GLY A 252 4.68 -13.20 -9.79
CA GLY A 252 4.65 -11.75 -10.08
C GLY A 252 5.09 -10.96 -8.84
N GLY A 253 5.96 -9.95 -8.99
CA GLY A 253 6.55 -9.25 -7.85
C GLY A 253 7.68 -9.99 -7.11
N SER A 254 8.08 -11.19 -7.54
CA SER A 254 9.24 -11.91 -6.95
C SER A 254 10.55 -11.12 -7.11
N PRO A 255 11.46 -11.16 -6.11
CA PRO A 255 12.71 -10.43 -6.18
C PRO A 255 13.77 -11.18 -6.99
N PHE A 256 14.44 -10.46 -7.87
CA PHE A 256 15.70 -10.87 -8.47
C PHE A 256 16.85 -10.24 -7.67
N PHE A 257 17.68 -11.06 -7.03
CA PHE A 257 18.66 -10.61 -6.04
C PHE A 257 20.03 -11.26 -6.22
N LEU A 258 21.07 -10.55 -5.77
CA LEU A 258 22.40 -11.11 -5.61
C LEU A 258 22.49 -11.71 -4.19
N PRO A 259 22.77 -13.01 -4.03
CA PRO A 259 22.86 -13.63 -2.71
C PRO A 259 24.11 -13.20 -1.96
N GLY A 260 23.95 -12.82 -0.69
CA GLY A 260 25.04 -12.59 0.25
C GLY A 260 25.26 -13.77 1.19
N ALA A 261 26.14 -13.58 2.19
CA ALA A 261 26.39 -14.58 3.23
C ALA A 261 25.19 -14.83 4.18
N SER A 262 24.19 -13.94 4.20
CA SER A 262 22.98 -14.04 5.03
C SER A 262 21.84 -13.21 4.41
N ALA A 263 20.62 -13.36 4.93
CA ALA A 263 19.44 -12.63 4.46
C ALA A 263 19.62 -11.10 4.45
N ALA A 264 20.31 -10.56 5.47
CA ALA A 264 20.65 -9.13 5.57
C ALA A 264 21.65 -8.64 4.50
N ARG A 265 22.40 -9.56 3.89
CA ARG A 265 23.46 -9.27 2.90
C ARG A 265 23.03 -9.61 1.46
N ASP A 266 21.82 -10.10 1.27
CA ASP A 266 21.21 -10.19 -0.06
C ASP A 266 20.87 -8.78 -0.57
N VAL A 267 20.96 -8.57 -1.88
CA VAL A 267 20.67 -7.26 -2.50
C VAL A 267 19.70 -7.44 -3.66
N VAL A 268 18.51 -6.83 -3.60
CA VAL A 268 17.47 -6.96 -4.65
C VAL A 268 17.68 -5.98 -5.80
N PHE A 269 18.03 -6.50 -6.97
CA PHE A 269 18.28 -5.69 -8.18
C PHE A 269 17.06 -5.56 -9.09
N GLY A 270 16.09 -6.47 -8.99
CA GLY A 270 14.88 -6.41 -9.80
C GLY A 270 13.63 -6.95 -9.10
N VAL A 271 12.47 -6.55 -9.61
CA VAL A 271 11.14 -7.07 -9.22
C VAL A 271 10.48 -7.66 -10.46
N ASN A 272 10.07 -8.93 -10.41
CA ASN A 272 9.47 -9.63 -11.54
C ASN A 272 8.20 -8.93 -12.03
N SER A 273 8.15 -8.59 -13.32
CA SER A 273 7.04 -7.84 -13.92
C SER A 273 6.32 -8.68 -14.98
N PHE A 274 7.00 -9.06 -16.07
CA PHE A 274 6.40 -9.85 -17.14
C PHE A 274 7.40 -10.81 -17.82
N GLY A 275 6.88 -11.81 -18.52
CA GLY A 275 7.68 -12.84 -19.19
C GLY A 275 6.96 -13.48 -20.38
N PRO A 276 7.49 -14.59 -20.92
CA PRO A 276 6.89 -15.28 -22.06
C PRO A 276 5.50 -15.85 -21.75
N ASP A 277 4.63 -15.92 -22.78
CA ASP A 277 3.27 -16.49 -22.70
C ASP A 277 3.24 -17.93 -22.15
N ARG A 278 4.35 -18.65 -22.27
CA ARG A 278 4.59 -19.93 -21.62
C ARG A 278 5.88 -19.82 -20.82
N CYS A 279 5.77 -20.03 -19.52
CA CYS A 279 6.89 -20.01 -18.59
C CYS A 279 8.05 -20.92 -19.06
N GLY A 280 9.27 -20.52 -18.71
CA GLY A 280 10.51 -21.18 -19.09
C GLY A 280 11.00 -20.87 -20.51
N LYS A 281 10.15 -20.47 -21.47
CA LYS A 281 10.52 -20.50 -22.90
C LYS A 281 11.40 -19.37 -23.44
N ASP A 282 11.59 -18.27 -22.71
CA ASP A 282 12.28 -17.07 -23.18
C ASP A 282 12.86 -16.28 -22.00
N SER A 283 13.50 -15.13 -22.27
CA SER A 283 13.93 -14.20 -21.24
C SER A 283 12.75 -13.56 -20.48
N TYR A 284 13.01 -13.13 -19.24
CA TYR A 284 12.04 -12.52 -18.34
C TYR A 284 12.38 -11.06 -18.07
N VAL A 285 11.37 -10.20 -17.93
CA VAL A 285 11.52 -8.76 -17.69
C VAL A 285 11.14 -8.40 -16.25
N MET A 286 12.01 -7.63 -15.63
CA MET A 286 11.91 -7.16 -14.24
C MET A 286 12.10 -5.65 -14.17
N THR A 287 11.46 -5.00 -13.21
CA THR A 287 11.65 -3.58 -12.93
C THR A 287 13.01 -3.34 -12.28
N ASP A 288 13.76 -2.34 -12.76
CA ASP A 288 15.10 -1.98 -12.30
C ASP A 288 15.03 -1.22 -10.96
N VAL A 289 15.27 -1.94 -9.86
CA VAL A 289 15.23 -1.36 -8.50
C VAL A 289 16.30 -0.29 -8.32
N ALA A 290 17.46 -0.45 -8.96
CA ALA A 290 18.57 0.49 -8.86
C ALA A 290 18.28 1.80 -9.62
N ALA A 291 17.59 1.74 -10.77
CA ALA A 291 17.14 2.94 -11.49
C ALA A 291 16.03 3.70 -10.75
N LEU A 292 15.21 3.00 -9.95
CA LEU A 292 14.07 3.58 -9.23
C LEU A 292 14.36 3.99 -7.78
N ARG A 293 15.60 3.85 -7.29
CA ARG A 293 15.99 4.25 -5.92
C ARG A 293 15.49 5.62 -5.47
N PRO A 294 15.54 6.72 -6.26
CA PRO A 294 15.03 8.02 -5.81
C PRO A 294 13.52 8.00 -5.47
N TRP A 295 12.72 7.25 -6.24
CA TRP A 295 11.30 7.06 -5.92
C TRP A 295 11.09 6.09 -4.75
N ILE A 296 11.84 4.97 -4.72
CA ILE A 296 11.74 3.98 -3.64
C ILE A 296 12.09 4.63 -2.29
N ASP A 297 13.23 5.30 -2.21
CA ASP A 297 13.76 5.87 -0.97
C ASP A 297 12.87 7.00 -0.46
N SER A 298 12.43 7.91 -1.35
CA SER A 298 11.49 8.98 -1.00
C SER A 298 10.10 8.47 -0.61
N THR A 299 9.67 7.32 -1.15
CA THR A 299 8.37 6.70 -0.82
C THR A 299 8.45 5.87 0.46
N ILE A 300 9.55 5.15 0.69
CA ILE A 300 9.84 4.48 1.97
C ILE A 300 9.89 5.53 3.08
N ASP A 301 10.62 6.62 2.86
CA ASP A 301 10.67 7.76 3.77
C ASP A 301 9.26 8.35 3.95
N LEU A 302 8.47 8.62 2.90
CA LEU A 302 7.07 9.06 3.06
C LEU A 302 6.18 8.08 3.85
N LEU A 303 6.36 6.76 3.67
CA LEU A 303 5.58 5.72 4.34
C LEU A 303 6.03 5.42 5.77
N THR A 304 7.24 5.81 6.14
CA THR A 304 7.81 5.61 7.49
C THR A 304 8.07 6.93 8.22
N ARG A 305 7.87 8.07 7.55
CA ARG A 305 8.04 9.41 8.08
C ARG A 305 7.25 9.58 9.35
N THR A 306 7.86 10.37 10.22
CA THR A 306 7.29 10.81 11.48
C THR A 306 5.97 11.53 11.26
N GLU A 307 5.90 12.47 10.30
CA GLU A 307 4.77 13.40 10.19
C GLU A 307 3.67 13.04 9.17
N TRP A 308 2.47 12.73 9.69
CA TRP A 308 1.25 12.48 8.90
C TRP A 308 0.18 13.51 9.25
N THR A 309 -0.44 14.15 8.26
CA THR A 309 -1.46 15.20 8.49
C THR A 309 -2.86 14.77 8.02
N GLY A 310 -3.81 14.68 8.95
CA GLY A 310 -5.24 14.54 8.69
C GLY A 310 -5.99 15.82 9.07
N ARG A 311 -7.11 16.12 8.42
CA ARG A 311 -7.86 17.38 8.61
C ARG A 311 -9.36 17.17 8.54
N VAL A 312 -10.12 17.94 9.32
CA VAL A 312 -11.57 18.07 9.19
C VAL A 312 -11.91 19.56 9.16
N TRP A 313 -12.72 19.99 8.21
CA TRP A 313 -13.12 21.39 8.03
C TRP A 313 -14.50 21.68 8.60
N GLY A 314 -14.80 22.98 8.75
CA GLY A 314 -16.03 23.52 9.32
C GLY A 314 -17.31 22.86 8.87
N ASP A 315 -17.66 23.01 7.59
CA ASP A 315 -18.54 22.07 6.90
C ASP A 315 -17.76 20.76 6.73
N PRO A 316 -18.27 19.61 7.21
CA PRO A 316 -17.41 18.49 7.60
C PRO A 316 -16.91 17.69 6.40
N ASN A 317 -15.98 18.32 5.68
CA ASN A 317 -15.10 17.74 4.69
C ASN A 317 -13.86 17.22 5.42
N VAL A 318 -13.26 16.16 4.89
CA VAL A 318 -12.16 15.43 5.52
C VAL A 318 -11.01 15.30 4.54
N LEU A 319 -9.79 15.57 4.99
CA LEU A 319 -8.56 15.14 4.35
C LEU A 319 -7.95 14.01 5.19
N GLY A 320 -7.90 12.81 4.64
CA GLY A 320 -7.29 11.65 5.26
C GLY A 320 -5.78 11.78 5.46
N PHE A 321 -5.21 10.98 6.36
CA PHE A 321 -3.75 10.87 6.51
C PHE A 321 -3.06 10.23 5.29
N ASP A 322 -3.84 9.50 4.48
CA ASP A 322 -3.42 8.98 3.19
C ASP A 322 -3.43 10.02 2.06
N GLY A 323 -4.06 11.20 2.27
CA GLY A 323 -4.25 12.27 1.30
C GLY A 323 -5.62 12.25 0.59
N SER A 324 -6.47 11.26 0.87
CA SER A 324 -7.82 11.16 0.31
C SER A 324 -8.73 12.29 0.80
N ARG A 325 -9.77 12.63 0.01
CA ARG A 325 -10.74 13.67 0.37
C ARG A 325 -12.14 13.07 0.43
N PHE A 326 -12.87 13.39 1.50
CA PHE A 326 -14.26 12.96 1.70
C PHE A 326 -15.13 14.13 2.15
N GLN A 327 -16.44 14.00 1.95
CA GLN A 327 -17.45 14.82 2.59
C GLN A 327 -18.27 13.89 3.49
N THR A 328 -18.35 14.15 4.80
CA THR A 328 -19.22 13.35 5.67
C THR A 328 -20.66 13.87 5.64
N THR A 329 -21.61 12.94 5.71
CA THR A 329 -23.05 13.18 5.71
C THR A 329 -23.65 13.34 7.11
N THR A 330 -22.83 13.40 8.18
CA THR A 330 -23.33 13.51 9.55
C THR A 330 -24.15 14.79 9.77
N ALA A 331 -25.37 14.64 10.30
CA ALA A 331 -26.28 15.74 10.56
C ALA A 331 -25.92 16.56 11.81
N ALA A 332 -26.39 17.81 11.86
CA ALA A 332 -26.34 18.63 13.06
C ALA A 332 -27.11 17.97 14.24
N GLY A 333 -26.60 18.13 15.47
CA GLY A 333 -27.10 17.46 16.67
C GLY A 333 -26.39 16.14 17.01
N TYR A 334 -25.60 15.59 16.07
CA TYR A 334 -24.82 14.38 16.27
C TYR A 334 -23.34 14.66 16.54
N THR A 335 -22.61 13.61 16.94
CA THR A 335 -21.17 13.62 17.15
C THR A 335 -20.43 12.99 15.98
N LEU A 336 -19.32 13.60 15.60
CA LEU A 336 -18.37 13.11 14.62
C LEU A 336 -17.13 12.60 15.34
N THR A 337 -16.92 11.28 15.38
CA THR A 337 -15.69 10.69 15.92
C THR A 337 -14.54 10.98 14.94
N VAL A 338 -13.72 11.97 15.24
CA VAL A 338 -12.62 12.41 14.36
C VAL A 338 -11.48 11.40 14.41
N MET A 339 -11.08 11.01 15.62
CA MET A 339 -10.06 9.99 15.88
C MET A 339 -10.35 9.31 17.23
N ASN A 340 -10.21 8.00 17.34
CA ASN A 340 -10.34 7.29 18.61
C ASN A 340 -9.45 6.03 18.64
N SER A 341 -8.82 5.70 19.77
CA SER A 341 -8.07 4.45 19.91
C SER A 341 -8.97 3.30 20.34
N THR A 342 -8.88 2.16 19.66
CA THR A 342 -9.64 0.96 20.02
C THR A 342 -9.01 0.30 21.25
N GLY A 343 -9.54 0.61 22.44
CA GLY A 343 -9.08 0.09 23.74
C GLY A 343 -8.20 1.03 24.57
N GLY A 344 -7.93 2.25 24.10
CA GLY A 344 -7.16 3.27 24.84
C GLY A 344 -7.99 4.52 25.19
N PRO A 345 -7.47 5.42 26.05
CA PRO A 345 -8.17 6.63 26.45
C PRO A 345 -8.14 7.76 25.39
N LEU A 346 -7.45 7.58 24.26
CA LEU A 346 -7.35 8.55 23.17
C LEU A 346 -8.71 8.66 22.45
N SER A 347 -9.32 9.83 22.53
CA SER A 347 -10.52 10.18 21.75
C SER A 347 -10.52 11.64 21.34
N LEU A 348 -10.93 11.93 20.11
CA LEU A 348 -11.15 13.26 19.54
C LEU A 348 -12.50 13.24 18.82
N VAL A 349 -13.46 14.01 19.33
CA VAL A 349 -14.85 14.03 18.86
C VAL A 349 -15.28 15.47 18.61
N ALA A 350 -15.90 15.74 17.47
CA ALA A 350 -16.56 17.02 17.20
C ALA A 350 -18.08 16.91 17.42
N VAL A 351 -18.68 17.92 18.03
CA VAL A 351 -20.14 18.06 18.18
C VAL A 351 -20.64 18.99 17.08
N LEU A 352 -21.59 18.51 16.30
CA LEU A 352 -22.09 19.18 15.11
C LEU A 352 -23.33 20.03 15.41
N GLY A 353 -23.40 21.23 14.85
CA GLY A 353 -24.55 22.13 14.93
C GLY A 353 -24.89 22.73 13.56
N LYS A 354 -26.01 23.46 13.44
CA LYS A 354 -26.36 24.15 12.19
C LYS A 354 -25.48 25.38 11.98
N HIS A 355 -25.11 25.68 10.73
CA HIS A 355 -24.51 26.96 10.37
C HIS A 355 -25.54 28.08 10.54
N PHE A 356 -25.15 29.21 11.16
CA PHE A 356 -26.06 30.30 11.51
C PHE A 356 -26.77 30.91 10.28
N ASN A 357 -26.02 31.41 9.29
CA ASN A 357 -26.60 32.01 8.06
C ASN A 357 -27.09 30.99 7.01
N TYR A 358 -26.84 29.69 7.20
CA TYR A 358 -27.12 28.66 6.20
C TYR A 358 -27.64 27.40 6.89
N PRO A 359 -28.90 27.38 7.38
CA PRO A 359 -29.39 26.33 8.28
C PRO A 359 -29.40 24.91 7.70
N LYS A 360 -29.19 24.75 6.39
CA LYS A 360 -29.00 23.48 5.67
C LYS A 360 -27.56 22.91 5.78
N LEU A 361 -26.58 23.71 6.21
CA LEU A 361 -25.20 23.26 6.41
C LEU A 361 -24.97 22.85 7.87
N THR A 362 -24.33 21.70 8.06
CA THR A 362 -23.82 21.23 9.35
C THR A 362 -22.41 21.76 9.57
N VAL A 363 -22.08 22.19 10.79
CA VAL A 363 -20.72 22.66 11.16
C VAL A 363 -20.24 22.21 12.54
N MET A 364 -18.92 22.09 12.71
CA MET A 364 -18.29 21.73 14.00
C MET A 364 -18.28 22.89 15.00
N ARG A 365 -19.15 22.85 16.03
CA ARG A 365 -19.29 23.93 17.04
C ARG A 365 -18.52 23.72 18.34
N LYS A 366 -18.22 22.46 18.67
CA LYS A 366 -17.46 22.05 19.86
C LYS A 366 -16.59 20.86 19.53
N VAL A 367 -15.42 20.78 20.14
CA VAL A 367 -14.44 19.69 19.98
C VAL A 367 -14.03 19.21 21.37
N LEU A 368 -14.09 17.91 21.58
CA LEU A 368 -13.69 17.25 22.82
C LEU A 368 -12.51 16.33 22.52
N PHE A 369 -11.42 16.51 23.24
CA PHE A 369 -10.26 15.64 23.22
C PHE A 369 -10.05 14.97 24.59
N LYS A 370 -9.64 13.71 24.58
CA LYS A 370 -9.28 12.93 25.76
C LYS A 370 -7.99 12.18 25.47
N TRP A 371 -6.94 12.42 26.26
CA TRP A 371 -5.73 11.60 26.41
C TRP A 371 -4.90 12.19 27.55
N GLY A 372 -4.81 11.52 28.70
CA GLY A 372 -4.10 12.00 29.89
C GLY A 372 -4.76 13.20 30.60
N ALA A 373 -5.54 14.00 29.87
CA ALA A 373 -6.46 15.03 30.31
C ALA A 373 -7.68 15.06 29.36
N VAL A 374 -8.75 15.73 29.79
CA VAL A 374 -9.90 16.11 28.96
C VAL A 374 -9.72 17.56 28.55
N VAL A 375 -9.72 17.84 27.25
CA VAL A 375 -9.64 19.21 26.69
C VAL A 375 -10.91 19.47 25.89
N GLU A 376 -11.66 20.50 26.28
CA GLU A 376 -12.85 20.92 25.56
C GLU A 376 -12.63 22.29 24.92
N CYS A 377 -12.99 22.43 23.64
CA CYS A 377 -13.00 23.69 22.91
C CYS A 377 -14.41 23.93 22.36
N GLY A 378 -15.00 25.09 22.58
CA GLY A 378 -16.35 25.40 22.10
C GLY A 378 -16.53 26.87 21.75
N ILE A 379 -17.63 27.18 21.06
CA ILE A 379 -18.06 28.56 20.77
C ILE A 379 -19.28 28.89 21.63
N TRP A 380 -19.17 29.93 22.44
CA TRP A 380 -20.25 30.45 23.30
C TRP A 380 -20.27 31.97 23.24
N ASN A 381 -21.43 32.58 22.97
CA ASN A 381 -21.60 34.04 22.79
C ASN A 381 -20.51 34.67 21.90
N ASP A 382 -20.30 34.07 20.72
CA ASP A 382 -19.26 34.40 19.73
C ASP A 382 -17.79 34.33 20.23
N LYS A 383 -17.53 33.82 21.43
CA LYS A 383 -16.19 33.64 21.99
C LYS A 383 -15.80 32.16 21.98
N THR A 384 -14.53 31.88 21.69
CA THR A 384 -13.96 30.55 21.92
C THR A 384 -13.65 30.39 23.39
N TYR A 385 -14.24 29.37 24.02
CA TYR A 385 -13.84 28.92 25.35
C TYR A 385 -13.02 27.64 25.25
N VAL A 386 -12.11 27.45 26.20
CA VAL A 386 -11.25 26.27 26.32
C VAL A 386 -11.25 25.84 27.77
N THR A 387 -11.47 24.56 28.05
CA THR A 387 -11.27 23.99 29.39
C THR A 387 -10.32 22.80 29.33
N VAL A 388 -9.57 22.60 30.42
CA VAL A 388 -8.70 21.43 30.61
C VAL A 388 -9.04 20.84 31.98
N ASN A 389 -9.52 19.59 31.98
CA ASN A 389 -10.11 18.91 33.15
C ASN A 389 -11.17 19.79 33.85
N GLY A 390 -12.09 20.36 33.09
CA GLY A 390 -13.17 21.24 33.58
C GLY A 390 -12.76 22.67 33.92
N VAL A 391 -11.47 22.95 34.16
CA VAL A 391 -10.98 24.29 34.50
C VAL A 391 -10.67 25.11 33.24
N THR A 392 -11.28 26.29 33.14
CA THR A 392 -11.13 27.25 32.03
C THR A 392 -9.69 27.71 31.82
N LEU A 393 -9.28 27.84 30.56
CA LEU A 393 -7.96 28.28 30.12
C LEU A 393 -8.08 29.64 29.41
N LEU A 394 -7.30 30.63 29.83
CA LEU A 394 -7.34 31.98 29.26
C LEU A 394 -6.55 32.07 27.94
N PRO A 395 -6.92 32.97 27.00
CA PRO A 395 -6.15 33.24 25.80
C PRO A 395 -4.68 33.60 26.12
N GLY A 396 -3.75 33.10 25.31
CA GLY A 396 -2.30 33.31 25.47
C GLY A 396 -1.62 32.34 26.45
N THR A 397 -2.37 31.53 27.21
CA THR A 397 -1.79 30.66 28.24
C THR A 397 -1.39 29.27 27.72
N THR A 398 -0.48 28.61 28.46
CA THR A 398 -0.06 27.22 28.25
C THR A 398 -0.23 26.45 29.55
N ARG A 399 -0.80 25.23 29.47
CA ARG A 399 -1.02 24.35 30.61
C ARG A 399 -0.46 22.96 30.33
N LYS A 400 0.37 22.44 31.23
CA LYS A 400 0.85 21.05 31.17
C LYS A 400 -0.31 20.08 31.42
N ILE A 401 -0.30 18.95 30.75
CA ILE A 401 -1.19 17.80 30.96
C ILE A 401 -0.34 16.52 31.06
N ASN A 402 -0.92 15.40 31.50
CA ASN A 402 -0.15 14.15 31.55
C ASN A 402 0.34 13.77 30.14
N GLY A 403 1.66 13.53 30.01
CA GLY A 403 2.34 13.25 28.74
C GLY A 403 2.63 14.46 27.84
N GLY A 404 2.12 15.66 28.13
CA GLY A 404 2.12 16.74 27.14
C GLY A 404 1.65 18.10 27.63
N LEU A 405 1.07 18.90 26.72
CA LEU A 405 0.60 20.25 27.03
C LEU A 405 -0.54 20.73 26.12
N VAL A 406 -1.25 21.76 26.58
CA VAL A 406 -2.24 22.53 25.81
C VAL A 406 -1.79 23.98 25.76
N ARG A 407 -1.75 24.59 24.56
CA ARG A 407 -1.56 26.03 24.38
C ARG A 407 -2.80 26.64 23.74
N PHE A 408 -3.43 27.60 24.41
CA PHE A 408 -4.48 28.41 23.80
C PHE A 408 -3.84 29.68 23.23
N ARG A 409 -3.49 29.66 21.95
CA ARG A 409 -2.85 30.78 21.26
C ARG A 409 -3.91 31.69 20.65
N GLU A 410 -3.88 32.97 21.01
CA GLU A 410 -4.63 34.02 20.32
C GLU A 410 -3.64 34.91 19.56
N ASN A 411 -3.49 34.67 18.26
CA ASN A 411 -2.55 35.45 17.46
C ASN A 411 -3.22 36.72 16.93
N LYS A 412 -3.11 37.80 17.72
CA LYS A 412 -3.62 39.14 17.37
C LYS A 412 -3.13 39.67 16.02
N THR A 413 -1.95 39.25 15.55
CA THR A 413 -1.38 39.71 14.26
C THR A 413 -1.89 38.96 13.03
N ARG A 414 -2.45 37.75 13.20
CA ARG A 414 -2.92 36.89 12.10
C ARG A 414 -4.39 36.51 12.20
N TRP A 415 -5.13 37.08 13.14
CA TRP A 415 -6.58 36.91 13.29
C TRP A 415 -6.99 35.41 13.28
N SER A 416 -6.37 34.61 14.15
CA SER A 416 -6.79 33.21 14.34
C SER A 416 -6.62 32.80 15.79
N GLN A 417 -7.69 32.28 16.37
CA GLN A 417 -7.67 31.61 17.67
C GLN A 417 -7.32 30.14 17.42
N ALA A 418 -6.32 29.63 18.12
CA ALA A 418 -5.78 28.29 17.90
C ALA A 418 -5.52 27.58 19.23
N VAL A 419 -6.14 26.43 19.43
CA VAL A 419 -5.80 25.51 20.52
C VAL A 419 -4.88 24.44 19.96
N VAL A 420 -3.69 24.32 20.54
CA VAL A 420 -2.70 23.30 20.17
C VAL A 420 -2.52 22.34 21.34
N ILE A 421 -2.76 21.06 21.11
CA ILE A 421 -2.61 19.98 22.09
C ILE A 421 -1.43 19.14 21.61
N GLU A 422 -0.37 19.04 22.42
CA GLU A 422 0.82 18.22 22.13
C GLU A 422 0.84 17.02 23.06
N GLN A 423 1.06 15.83 22.49
CA GLN A 423 1.19 14.53 23.15
C GLN A 423 2.32 13.71 22.47
N PRO A 424 2.84 12.63 23.08
CA PRO A 424 3.92 11.84 22.48
C PRO A 424 3.48 11.22 21.16
N GLY A 425 4.15 11.59 20.05
CA GLY A 425 3.81 11.12 18.71
C GLY A 425 2.58 11.80 18.07
N MET A 426 2.00 12.84 18.67
CA MET A 426 0.81 13.51 18.13
C MET A 426 0.68 14.99 18.53
N SER A 427 0.30 15.84 17.58
CA SER A 427 -0.14 17.22 17.80
C SER A 427 -1.52 17.43 17.18
N ILE A 428 -2.47 17.98 17.93
CA ILE A 428 -3.79 18.39 17.43
C ILE A 428 -3.86 19.90 17.44
N ARG A 429 -4.32 20.48 16.34
CA ARG A 429 -4.56 21.91 16.21
C ARG A 429 -6.02 22.17 15.85
N ILE A 430 -6.72 22.87 16.73
CA ILE A 430 -8.10 23.31 16.55
C ILE A 430 -8.06 24.81 16.28
N ASN A 431 -8.38 25.25 15.06
CA ASN A 431 -8.38 26.67 14.71
C ASN A 431 -9.81 27.18 14.56
N ARG A 432 -10.03 28.41 15.04
CA ARG A 432 -11.15 29.25 14.64
C ARG A 432 -10.61 30.41 13.80
N VAL A 433 -10.97 30.42 12.53
CA VAL A 433 -10.44 31.34 11.52
C VAL A 433 -11.22 32.65 11.55
N TRP A 434 -10.54 33.78 11.34
CA TRP A 434 -11.17 35.07 11.09
C TRP A 434 -11.51 35.25 9.62
N ASP A 435 -12.76 35.59 9.34
CA ASP A 435 -13.20 35.98 8.02
C ASP A 435 -13.01 37.50 7.85
N LYS A 436 -12.01 37.90 7.06
CA LYS A 436 -11.73 39.30 6.75
C LYS A 436 -12.90 40.03 6.07
N ARG A 437 -13.75 39.32 5.30
CA ARG A 437 -14.91 39.91 4.62
C ARG A 437 -16.06 40.16 5.59
N ARG A 438 -16.29 39.22 6.51
CA ARG A 438 -17.35 39.33 7.53
C ARG A 438 -16.92 40.12 8.78
N LYS A 439 -15.62 40.41 8.93
CA LYS A 439 -15.01 41.06 10.12
C LYS A 439 -15.40 40.34 11.42
N SER A 440 -15.44 39.01 11.37
CA SER A 440 -15.82 38.16 12.49
C SER A 440 -15.10 36.82 12.42
N PHE A 441 -15.10 36.09 13.53
CA PHE A 441 -14.67 34.70 13.52
C PHE A 441 -15.74 33.80 12.90
N LEU A 442 -15.31 32.75 12.20
CA LEU A 442 -16.21 31.70 11.71
C LEU A 442 -16.94 31.04 12.89
N GLN A 443 -18.19 30.62 12.67
CA GLN A 443 -19.04 30.01 13.69
C GLN A 443 -18.79 28.51 13.86
N TRP A 444 -17.56 28.08 13.59
CA TRP A 444 -17.09 26.71 13.64
C TRP A 444 -15.58 26.63 13.85
N PHE A 445 -15.11 25.41 14.12
CA PHE A 445 -13.69 25.08 14.11
C PHE A 445 -13.31 24.31 12.86
N ASP A 446 -12.05 24.47 12.45
CA ASP A 446 -11.33 23.53 11.61
C ASP A 446 -10.34 22.75 12.50
N ILE A 447 -10.08 21.47 12.18
CA ILE A 447 -9.24 20.56 12.96
C ILE A 447 -8.13 20.00 12.07
N TRP A 448 -6.90 20.02 12.57
CA TRP A 448 -5.75 19.30 12.01
C TRP A 448 -5.23 18.35 13.06
N VAL A 449 -4.92 17.12 12.65
CA VAL A 449 -4.18 16.17 13.47
C VAL A 449 -2.89 15.85 12.74
N PHE A 450 -1.77 16.03 13.45
CA PHE A 450 -0.44 15.69 13.02
C PHE A 450 0.03 14.53 13.88
N LEU A 451 0.18 13.35 13.30
CA LEU A 451 0.91 12.26 13.98
C LEU A 451 2.39 12.52 13.70
N THR A 452 3.25 12.57 14.72
CA THR A 452 4.72 12.74 14.61
C THR A 452 5.49 11.44 14.80
N ALA A 453 4.76 10.33 14.95
CA ALA A 453 5.24 8.98 14.73
C ALA A 453 4.05 8.10 14.31
N ARG A 454 4.34 6.94 13.73
CA ARG A 454 3.31 5.92 13.51
C ARG A 454 2.64 5.54 14.86
N PRO A 455 1.30 5.56 14.97
CA PRO A 455 0.61 5.06 16.15
C PRO A 455 0.97 3.59 16.42
N LYS A 456 1.30 3.27 17.68
CA LYS A 456 1.49 1.89 18.15
C LYS A 456 0.16 1.15 18.39
N TRP A 457 -0.97 1.82 18.17
CA TRP A 457 -2.30 1.37 18.56
C TRP A 457 -3.29 1.48 17.38
N PRO A 458 -4.36 0.69 17.39
CA PRO A 458 -5.56 0.93 16.59
C PRO A 458 -6.01 2.39 16.59
N LEU A 459 -6.27 2.98 15.42
CA LEU A 459 -6.99 4.24 15.27
C LEU A 459 -8.29 4.02 14.47
N SER A 460 -9.34 4.71 14.91
CA SER A 460 -10.71 4.68 14.38
C SER A 460 -11.27 6.09 14.26
N GLY A 461 -12.48 6.26 13.74
CA GLY A 461 -13.06 7.58 13.40
C GLY A 461 -12.71 8.04 11.99
N VAL A 462 -13.15 9.24 11.58
CA VAL A 462 -13.07 9.69 10.17
C VAL A 462 -11.67 9.95 9.64
N LEU A 463 -10.70 10.19 10.54
CA LEU A 463 -9.29 10.21 10.17
C LEU A 463 -8.64 8.84 10.39
N GLY A 464 -9.09 8.07 11.39
CA GLY A 464 -8.61 6.70 11.65
C GLY A 464 -8.96 5.71 10.53
N SER A 465 -10.07 5.92 9.81
CA SER A 465 -10.48 5.13 8.64
C SER A 465 -9.49 5.21 7.47
N THR A 466 -8.59 6.20 7.46
CA THR A 466 -7.49 6.30 6.48
C THR A 466 -6.25 5.47 6.88
N PHE A 467 -6.32 4.81 8.04
CA PHE A 467 -5.49 3.68 8.45
C PHE A 467 -6.37 2.44 8.73
N PRO A 468 -7.19 1.98 7.77
CA PRO A 468 -8.36 1.14 8.04
C PRO A 468 -8.04 -0.21 8.68
N GLN A 469 -6.81 -0.71 8.53
CA GLN A 469 -6.40 -2.02 9.05
C GLN A 469 -5.65 -1.98 10.40
N LEU A 470 -5.50 -0.79 11.01
CA LEU A 470 -5.18 -0.68 12.44
C LEU A 470 -6.41 -1.01 13.32
N MET A 471 -7.64 -0.99 12.78
CA MET A 471 -8.94 -1.03 13.48
C MET A 471 -9.33 -2.30 14.28
N ALA A 472 -8.45 -3.27 14.50
CA ALA A 472 -8.84 -4.61 14.96
C ALA A 472 -8.97 -4.75 16.50
N ALA A 473 -10.13 -4.39 17.08
CA ALA A 473 -10.79 -5.08 18.23
C ALA A 473 -12.05 -4.34 18.75
N SER A 474 -13.23 -4.62 18.18
CA SER A 474 -14.61 -4.33 18.68
C SER A 474 -14.99 -2.94 19.23
N VAL A 475 -16.21 -2.48 18.88
CA VAL A 475 -17.35 -2.29 19.81
C VAL A 475 -18.60 -1.98 18.97
N SER A 476 -19.76 -2.45 19.44
CA SER A 476 -21.04 -2.39 18.73
C SER A 476 -21.83 -1.09 18.99
N ARG A 477 -22.82 -0.86 18.11
CA ARG A 477 -23.95 0.11 18.19
C ARG A 477 -23.66 1.58 17.81
N LYS A 478 -24.15 1.93 16.61
CA LYS A 478 -24.56 3.25 16.09
C LYS A 478 -23.53 4.38 16.08
N VAL A 479 -22.63 4.34 15.08
CA VAL A 479 -22.28 5.52 14.26
C VAL A 479 -22.13 5.06 12.82
N ASP A 480 -23.10 5.37 11.95
CA ASP A 480 -22.98 5.10 10.52
C ASP A 480 -22.13 6.18 9.84
N LEU A 481 -20.91 5.81 9.44
CA LEU A 481 -20.09 6.58 8.50
C LEU A 481 -19.31 5.68 7.53
N VAL A 482 -20.05 4.97 6.67
CA VAL A 482 -19.58 4.63 5.31
C VAL A 482 -20.76 4.78 4.34
N GLY A 483 -20.95 6.00 3.81
CA GLY A 483 -21.71 6.18 2.58
C GLY A 483 -20.84 5.74 1.39
N GLY A 484 -20.98 4.48 0.98
CA GLY A 484 -20.22 3.93 -0.14
C GLY A 484 -20.59 4.54 -1.50
N LEU A 485 -19.75 4.30 -2.51
CA LEU A 485 -20.01 4.71 -3.89
C LEU A 485 -21.35 4.13 -4.40
N ALA A 486 -22.16 4.99 -4.99
CA ALA A 486 -23.10 4.60 -6.04
C ALA A 486 -22.84 5.50 -7.26
N LEU A 487 -22.61 4.90 -8.42
CA LEU A 487 -22.60 5.61 -9.70
C LEU A 487 -24.04 6.04 -10.06
N PRO A 488 -24.22 7.11 -10.86
CA PRO A 488 -25.56 7.58 -11.19
C PRO A 488 -26.33 6.56 -12.05
N PRO A 489 -27.60 6.26 -11.74
CA PRO A 489 -28.54 5.77 -12.74
C PRO A 489 -28.72 6.88 -13.79
N GLY A 490 -28.57 6.54 -15.06
CA GLY A 490 -28.87 7.46 -16.15
C GLY A 490 -30.36 7.70 -16.29
N SER A 491 -30.71 8.89 -16.78
CA SER A 491 -31.93 9.22 -17.55
C SER A 491 -33.27 8.61 -17.12
N SER A 492 -34.16 9.48 -16.63
CA SER A 492 -35.57 9.42 -17.02
C SER A 492 -36.10 10.82 -17.31
N SER A 493 -36.77 10.94 -18.45
CA SER A 493 -37.56 12.06 -18.97
C SER A 493 -38.44 12.78 -17.93
N GLY A 494 -38.64 14.09 -18.16
CA GLY A 494 -39.55 14.99 -17.45
C GLY A 494 -39.33 16.42 -17.90
#